data_AF-A0A6M0BMU2-F1
#
_entry.id   AF-A0A6M0BMU2-F1
#
_cell.length_a   1.000
_cell.length_b   1.000
_cell.length_c   1.000
_cell.angle_alpha   90.00
_cell.angle_beta   90.00
_cell.angle_gamma   90.00
#
_symmetry.space_group_name_H-M   'P 1'
#
loop_
_entity.id
_entity.type
_entity.pdbx_description
1 polymer ?
#
loop_
_entity_poly.entity_id
_entity_poly.type
_entity_poly.pdbx_seq_one_letter_code
_entity_poly.pdbx_strand_id
1 'polypeptide(L)'
;MTKGIPIKLEPAPAWTAILLFVVITILGIIAGAGSIMRILLPVVGFAVGLFLYRRYPVLYLGFMWWLWFLMPLVRRLIDYRSNWVNPSPVLLVAPVVTWITVDTFLKYLPRA
;
A
#
# COMPACT_ATOMS: atom_id res chain seq x y z
N MET A 1 -37.14 -0.89 -7.81
CA MET A 1 -36.28 -1.74 -8.67
C MET A 1 -34.86 -1.14 -8.65
N THR A 2 -34.08 -1.43 -7.62
CA THR A 2 -32.71 -0.92 -7.48
C THR A 2 -31.80 -1.77 -8.33
N LYS A 3 -31.42 -1.26 -9.50
CA LYS A 3 -30.41 -1.89 -10.36
C LYS A 3 -29.09 -1.81 -9.59
N GLY A 4 -28.74 -2.88 -8.87
CA GLY A 4 -27.49 -2.96 -8.12
C GLY A 4 -26.33 -2.68 -9.09
N ILE A 5 -25.52 -1.68 -8.76
CA ILE A 5 -24.35 -1.32 -9.57
C ILE A 5 -23.44 -2.55 -9.55
N PRO A 6 -23.17 -3.21 -10.69
CA PRO A 6 -22.29 -4.36 -10.71
C PRO A 6 -20.87 -3.86 -10.38
N ILE A 7 -20.40 -4.16 -9.16
CA ILE A 7 -19.02 -3.87 -8.75
C ILE A 7 -18.10 -4.79 -9.54
N LYS A 8 -17.63 -4.31 -10.70
CA LYS A 8 -16.63 -5.02 -11.50
C LYS A 8 -15.24 -4.59 -11.05
N LEU A 9 -14.48 -5.53 -10.49
CA LEU A 9 -13.07 -5.35 -10.14
C LEU A 9 -12.20 -5.46 -11.39
N GLU A 10 -12.38 -4.52 -12.30
CA GLU A 10 -11.56 -4.36 -13.51
C GLU A 10 -10.52 -3.26 -13.27
N PRO A 11 -9.28 -3.41 -13.73
CA PRO A 11 -8.65 -4.63 -14.25
C PRO A 11 -8.27 -5.61 -13.12
N ALA A 12 -8.62 -6.88 -13.30
CA ALA A 12 -8.38 -7.96 -12.34
C ALA A 12 -6.94 -8.03 -11.78
N PRO A 13 -5.85 -7.95 -12.58
CA PRO A 13 -4.48 -8.07 -12.06
C PRO A 13 -4.07 -6.91 -11.11
N ALA A 14 -4.68 -5.73 -11.25
CA ALA A 14 -4.42 -4.62 -10.35
C ALA A 14 -5.08 -4.85 -8.99
N TRP A 15 -6.35 -5.26 -9.01
CA TRP A 15 -7.10 -5.57 -7.81
C TRP A 15 -6.54 -6.79 -7.08
N THR A 16 -6.08 -7.82 -7.79
CA THR A 16 -5.44 -8.98 -7.13
C THR A 16 -4.17 -8.58 -6.39
N ALA A 17 -3.33 -7.69 -6.94
CA ALA A 17 -2.13 -7.19 -6.27
C ALA A 17 -2.49 -6.40 -4.98
N ILE A 18 -3.49 -5.52 -5.05
CA ILE A 18 -3.97 -4.75 -3.90
C ILE A 18 -4.57 -5.68 -2.84
N LEU A 19 -5.44 -6.61 -3.24
CA LEU A 19 -6.09 -7.55 -2.32
C LEU A 19 -5.07 -8.48 -1.67
N LEU A 20 -4.06 -8.94 -2.41
CA LEU A 20 -2.98 -9.76 -1.86
C LEU A 20 -2.20 -8.98 -0.79
N PHE A 21 -1.87 -7.71 -1.03
CA PHE A 21 -1.24 -6.85 -0.02
C PHE A 21 -2.11 -6.72 1.25
N VAL A 22 -3.43 -6.52 1.07
CA VAL A 22 -4.38 -6.46 2.19
C VAL A 22 -4.42 -7.77 2.96
N VAL A 23 -4.53 -8.91 2.28
CA VAL A 23 -4.56 -10.25 2.90
C VAL A 23 -3.27 -10.52 3.68
N ILE A 24 -2.09 -10.24 3.09
CA ILE A 24 -0.80 -10.39 3.77
C ILE A 24 -0.75 -9.54 5.04
N THR A 25 -1.25 -8.31 4.98
CA THR A 25 -1.31 -7.39 6.13
C THR A 25 -2.20 -7.96 7.24
N ILE A 26 -3.42 -8.40 6.91
CA ILE A 26 -4.37 -8.95 7.88
C ILE A 26 -3.82 -10.23 8.52
N LEU A 27 -3.29 -11.16 7.71
CA LEU A 27 -2.73 -12.42 8.20
C LEU A 27 -1.53 -12.17 9.11
N GLY A 28 -0.63 -11.26 8.75
CA GLY A 28 0.53 -10.95 9.57
C GLY A 28 0.18 -10.27 10.90
N ILE A 29 -0.88 -9.45 10.93
CA ILE A 29 -1.44 -8.90 12.18
C ILE A 29 -2.00 -10.04 13.07
N ILE A 30 -2.82 -10.93 12.50
CA ILE A 30 -3.45 -12.03 13.25
C ILE A 30 -2.41 -12.99 13.80
N ALA A 31 -1.39 -13.32 13.00
CA ALA A 31 -0.29 -14.19 13.39
C ALA A 31 0.66 -13.57 14.42
N GLY A 32 0.53 -12.28 14.74
CA GLY A 32 1.44 -11.58 15.66
C GLY A 32 2.86 -11.39 15.09
N ALA A 33 3.04 -11.52 13.77
CA ALA A 33 4.34 -11.49 13.08
C ALA A 33 4.88 -10.06 12.88
N GLY A 34 4.80 -9.22 13.93
CA GLY A 34 5.10 -7.79 13.85
C GLY A 34 6.54 -7.46 13.46
N SER A 35 7.52 -8.29 13.86
CA SER A 35 8.92 -8.12 13.49
C SER A 35 9.15 -8.21 11.98
N ILE A 36 8.57 -9.23 11.34
CA ILE A 36 8.69 -9.47 9.89
C ILE A 36 7.83 -8.45 9.12
N MET A 37 6.59 -8.22 9.57
CA MET A 37 5.65 -7.27 8.95
C MET A 37 6.25 -5.87 8.79
N ARG A 38 7.07 -5.41 9.74
CA ARG A 38 7.70 -4.09 9.70
C ARG A 38 8.55 -3.87 8.46
N ILE A 39 9.28 -4.89 8.00
CA ILE A 39 10.12 -4.79 6.80
C ILE A 39 9.35 -5.26 5.56
N LEU A 40 8.53 -6.30 5.72
CA LEU A 40 7.77 -6.88 4.62
C LEU A 40 6.76 -5.88 4.03
N LEU A 41 6.04 -5.13 4.87
CA LEU A 41 5.02 -4.20 4.39
C LEU A 41 5.59 -3.09 3.50
N PRO A 42 6.68 -2.38 3.85
CA PRO A 42 7.31 -1.42 2.95
C PRO A 42 7.75 -2.03 1.63
N VAL A 43 8.34 -3.21 1.65
CA VAL A 43 8.86 -3.88 0.45
C VAL A 43 7.73 -4.31 -0.48
N VAL A 44 6.71 -4.99 0.06
CA VAL A 44 5.56 -5.45 -0.73
C VAL A 44 4.71 -4.26 -1.19
N GLY A 45 4.51 -3.27 -0.33
CA GLY A 45 3.79 -2.04 -0.67
C GLY A 45 4.46 -1.29 -1.82
N PHE A 46 5.80 -1.18 -1.81
CA PHE A 46 6.56 -0.60 -2.92
C PHE A 46 6.41 -1.41 -4.21
N ALA A 47 6.50 -2.74 -4.14
CA ALA A 47 6.35 -3.60 -5.31
C ALA A 47 4.95 -3.46 -5.96
N VAL A 48 3.89 -3.45 -5.15
CA VAL A 48 2.51 -3.20 -5.62
C VAL A 48 2.38 -1.79 -6.18
N GLY A 49 2.91 -0.79 -5.48
CA GLY A 49 2.93 0.60 -5.95
C GLY A 49 3.61 0.75 -7.31
N LEU A 50 4.77 0.12 -7.51
CA LEU A 50 5.53 0.17 -8.76
C LEU A 50 4.78 -0.50 -9.91
N PHE A 51 4.16 -1.66 -9.63
CA PHE A 51 3.32 -2.35 -10.59
C PHE A 51 2.12 -1.51 -11.03
N LEU A 52 1.40 -0.92 -10.07
CA LEU A 52 0.25 -0.05 -10.34
C LEU A 52 0.67 1.23 -11.06
N TYR A 53 1.77 1.86 -10.65
CA TYR A 53 2.25 3.11 -11.25
C TYR A 53 2.53 2.95 -12.75
N ARG A 54 3.11 1.82 -13.17
CA ARG A 54 3.44 1.59 -14.59
C ARG A 54 2.26 1.18 -15.47
N ARG A 55 1.27 0.47 -14.93
CA ARG A 55 0.20 -0.14 -15.73
C ARG A 55 -1.19 0.45 -15.47
N TYR A 56 -1.43 0.95 -14.25
CA TYR A 56 -2.75 1.32 -13.74
C TYR A 56 -2.68 2.59 -12.87
N PRO A 57 -2.32 3.76 -13.43
CA PRO A 57 -2.01 4.97 -12.67
C PRO A 57 -3.18 5.48 -11.81
N VAL A 58 -4.43 5.27 -12.24
CA VAL A 58 -5.62 5.64 -11.45
C VAL A 58 -5.71 4.82 -10.17
N LEU A 59 -5.49 3.50 -10.26
CA LEU A 59 -5.50 2.61 -9.08
C LEU A 59 -4.27 2.82 -8.20
N TYR A 60 -3.12 3.21 -8.78
CA TYR A 60 -1.96 3.64 -8.02
C TYR A 60 -2.27 4.83 -7.11
N LEU A 61 -2.95 5.87 -7.63
CA LEU A 61 -3.33 7.04 -6.82
C LEU A 61 -4.25 6.67 -5.66
N GLY A 62 -5.28 5.85 -5.94
CA GLY A 62 -6.18 5.34 -4.91
C GLY A 62 -5.43 4.53 -3.84
N PHE A 63 -4.59 3.60 -4.26
CA PHE A 63 -3.77 2.79 -3.36
C PHE A 63 -2.84 3.66 -2.49
N MET A 64 -2.10 4.59 -3.11
CA MET A 64 -1.22 5.53 -2.42
C MET A 64 -1.97 6.34 -1.36
N TRP A 65 -3.14 6.90 -1.71
CA TRP A 65 -3.96 7.65 -0.75
C TRP A 65 -4.45 6.78 0.40
N TRP A 66 -4.96 5.59 0.10
CA TRP A 66 -5.40 4.66 1.15
C TRP A 66 -4.27 4.26 2.09
N LEU A 67 -3.03 4.13 1.61
CA LEU A 67 -1.88 3.86 2.47
C LEU A 67 -1.64 4.98 3.50
N TRP A 68 -1.76 6.26 3.10
CA TRP A 68 -1.61 7.38 4.04
C TRP A 68 -2.64 7.33 5.18
N PHE A 69 -3.86 6.88 4.92
CA PHE A 69 -4.90 6.75 5.95
C PHE A 69 -4.79 5.46 6.78
N LEU A 70 -4.48 4.33 6.13
CA LEU A 70 -4.56 3.01 6.77
C LEU A 70 -3.27 2.59 7.48
N MET A 71 -2.09 3.04 7.04
CA MET A 71 -0.82 2.62 7.64
C MET A 71 -0.64 3.02 9.12
N PRO A 72 -1.11 4.19 9.58
CA PRO A 72 -1.15 4.50 11.01
C PRO A 72 -1.99 3.50 11.82
N LEU A 73 -3.18 3.11 11.31
CA LEU A 73 -4.04 2.11 11.95
C LEU A 73 -3.37 0.72 11.95
N VAL A 74 -2.79 0.31 10.83
CA VAL A 74 -2.07 -0.97 10.72
C VAL A 74 -0.90 -1.02 11.70
N ARG A 75 -0.12 0.07 11.84
CA ARG A 75 0.93 0.17 12.85
C ARG A 75 0.36 -0.07 14.25
N ARG A 76 -0.76 0.57 14.60
CA ARG A 76 -1.40 0.40 15.93
C ARG A 76 -1.85 -1.03 16.18
N LEU A 77 -2.44 -1.69 15.18
CA LEU A 77 -2.85 -3.09 15.29
C LEU A 77 -1.65 -4.03 15.46
N ILE A 78 -0.55 -3.80 14.74
CA ILE A 78 0.69 -4.56 14.88
C ILE A 78 1.30 -4.35 16.28
N ASP A 79 1.36 -3.10 16.76
CA ASP A 79 1.90 -2.77 18.08
C ASP A 79 1.01 -3.28 19.23
N TYR A 80 -0.28 -3.56 19.00
CA TYR A 80 -1.16 -4.20 20.00
C TYR A 80 -0.94 -5.72 20.09
N ARG A 81 -0.61 -6.36 18.96
CA ARG A 81 -0.38 -7.81 18.87
C ARG A 81 1.08 -8.22 19.08
N SER A 82 2.00 -7.26 19.01
CA SER A 82 3.45 -7.47 19.04
C SER A 82 4.14 -6.41 19.89
N ASN A 83 5.45 -6.52 20.07
CA ASN A 83 6.21 -5.58 20.88
C ASN A 83 6.25 -4.20 20.23
N TRP A 84 6.03 -3.14 21.01
CA TRP A 84 6.16 -1.77 20.55
C TRP A 84 7.59 -1.45 20.11
N VAL A 85 7.75 -0.83 18.93
CA VAL A 85 9.06 -0.34 18.44
C VAL A 85 8.94 1.06 17.86
N ASN A 86 9.93 1.90 18.17
CA ASN A 86 10.05 3.26 17.66
C ASN A 86 11.50 3.51 17.22
N PRO A 87 11.77 3.90 15.96
CA PRO A 87 10.82 4.13 14.85
C PRO A 87 10.22 2.84 14.28
N SER A 88 8.95 2.87 13.85
CA SER A 88 8.27 1.73 13.21
C SER A 88 8.34 1.85 11.69
N PRO A 89 9.04 0.93 10.99
CA PRO A 89 9.18 0.98 9.53
C PRO A 89 7.86 0.81 8.78
N VAL A 90 6.78 0.34 9.43
CA VAL A 90 5.43 0.24 8.82
C VAL A 90 4.95 1.58 8.27
N LEU A 91 5.31 2.70 8.91
CA LEU A 91 4.92 4.02 8.42
C LEU A 91 5.66 4.45 7.14
N LEU A 92 6.75 3.76 6.76
CA LEU A 92 7.49 4.04 5.53
C LEU A 92 6.75 3.56 4.28
N VAL A 93 5.73 2.71 4.41
CA VAL A 93 4.99 2.17 3.26
C VAL A 93 4.41 3.29 2.41
N ALA A 94 3.71 4.25 3.01
CA ALA A 94 3.08 5.35 2.26
C ALA A 94 4.11 6.28 1.61
N PRO A 95 5.14 6.79 2.33
CA PRO A 95 6.23 7.55 1.72
C PRO A 95 6.91 6.81 0.58
N VAL A 96 7.34 5.56 0.78
CA VAL A 96 8.10 4.81 -0.22
C VAL A 96 7.27 4.56 -1.49
N VAL A 97 5.96 4.34 -1.37
CA VAL A 97 5.06 4.27 -2.54
C VAL A 97 4.95 5.63 -3.20
N THR A 98 4.72 6.71 -2.45
CA THR A 98 4.66 8.07 -3.01
C THR A 98 5.95 8.46 -3.73
N TRP A 99 7.12 8.05 -3.24
CA TRP A 99 8.43 8.33 -3.86
C TRP A 99 8.54 7.83 -5.31
N ILE A 100 7.71 6.88 -5.75
CA ILE A 100 7.67 6.42 -7.14
C ILE A 100 7.32 7.58 -8.10
N THR A 101 6.53 8.58 -7.66
CA THR A 101 6.17 9.73 -8.51
C THR A 101 7.32 10.68 -8.77
N VAL A 102 8.45 10.56 -8.05
CA VAL A 102 9.68 11.34 -8.34
C VAL A 102 10.14 11.09 -9.77
N ASP A 103 9.95 9.89 -10.31
CA ASP A 103 10.22 9.58 -11.73
C ASP A 103 9.41 10.47 -12.68
N THR A 104 8.11 10.67 -12.42
CA THR A 104 7.28 11.61 -13.20
C THR A 104 7.75 13.05 -12.97
N PHE A 105 8.00 13.44 -11.73
CA PHE A 105 8.43 14.80 -11.40
C PHE A 105 9.72 15.19 -12.15
N LEU A 106 10.72 14.32 -12.16
CA LEU A 106 11.98 14.57 -12.87
C LEU A 106 11.82 14.62 -14.40
N LYS A 107 10.88 13.85 -14.96
CA LYS A 107 10.60 13.86 -16.41
C LYS A 107 9.95 15.15 -16.88
N TYR A 108 9.07 15.73 -16.07
CA TYR A 108 8.30 16.94 -16.41
C TYR A 108 8.78 18.20 -15.71
N LEU A 109 9.95 18.15 -15.05
CA LEU A 109 10.56 19.32 -14.45
C LEU A 109 10.92 20.32 -15.57
N PRO A 110 10.44 21.58 -15.52
CA PRO A 110 10.77 22.57 -16.53
C PRO A 110 12.29 22.78 -16.55
N ARG A 111 12.90 22.60 -17.72
CA ARG A 111 14.31 22.91 -17.94
C ARG A 111 14.38 24.37 -18.35
N ALA A 112 14.96 25.20 -17.48
CA ALA A 112 15.30 26.58 -17.79
C ALA A 112 16.50 26.65 -18.76
#